data_AF-A0A1Y1YX12-F1
#
_entry.id   AF-A0A1Y1YX12-F1
#
_cell.length_a   1.000
_cell.length_b   1.000
_cell.length_c   1.000
_cell.angle_alpha   90.00
_cell.angle_beta   90.00
_cell.angle_gamma   90.00
#
_symmetry.space_group_name_H-M   'P 1'
#
loop_
_entity.id
_entity.type
_entity.pdbx_description
1 polymer ?
#
loop_
_entity_poly.entity_id
_entity_poly.type
_entity_poly.pdbx_seq_one_letter_code
_entity_poly.pdbx_strand_id
1 'polypeptide(L)'
;STTATEPPEQPALYQNRPWTDPQEIRVLIIHPGTGSDDIRCDLEYVLLSNETRFEALSYAWGSSLKPHHVICNEGAVPVTESLSLH
;
A
#
# COMPACT_ATOMS: atom_id res chain seq x y z
N SER A 1 22.99 -30.51 8.86
CA SER A 1 22.82 -29.44 7.87
C SER A 1 21.66 -29.78 6.96
N THR A 2 20.49 -29.16 7.17
CA THR A 2 19.42 -29.00 6.17
C THR A 2 18.53 -27.86 6.68
N THR A 3 18.80 -26.62 6.26
CA THR A 3 17.85 -25.52 6.45
C THR A 3 16.88 -25.62 5.29
N ALA A 4 15.67 -26.11 5.56
CA ALA A 4 14.58 -26.02 4.60
C ALA A 4 14.26 -24.52 4.42
N THR A 5 14.42 -24.02 3.20
CA THR A 5 13.97 -22.68 2.81
C THR A 5 12.46 -22.66 2.94
N GLU A 6 11.97 -22.07 4.03
CA GLU A 6 10.57 -21.72 4.20
C GLU A 6 10.15 -20.82 3.03
N PRO A 7 8.96 -21.01 2.41
CA PRO A 7 8.46 -20.06 1.41
C PRO A 7 8.42 -18.67 2.05
N PRO A 8 8.66 -17.58 1.30
CA PRO A 8 8.53 -16.25 1.87
C PRO A 8 7.13 -16.14 2.48
N GLU A 9 7.07 -15.87 3.79
CA GLU A 9 5.81 -15.67 4.51
C GLU A 9 4.96 -14.68 3.72
N GLN A 10 3.78 -15.13 3.27
CA GLN A 10 2.85 -14.24 2.59
C GLN A 10 2.50 -13.11 3.57
N PRO A 11 2.65 -11.83 3.19
CA PRO A 11 2.36 -10.73 4.09
C PRO A 11 0.90 -10.82 4.54
N ALA A 12 0.68 -10.71 5.85
CA ALA A 12 -0.67 -10.70 6.42
C ALA A 12 -1.50 -9.59 5.77
N LEU A 13 -2.81 -9.80 5.65
CA LEU A 13 -3.71 -8.77 5.15
C LEU A 13 -3.70 -7.57 6.09
N TYR A 14 -3.60 -6.38 5.50
CA TYR A 14 -3.70 -5.14 6.22
C TYR A 14 -5.00 -5.06 7.02
N GLN A 15 -4.89 -4.70 8.30
CA GLN A 15 -6.03 -4.46 9.17
C GLN A 15 -6.15 -2.97 9.47
N ASN A 16 -7.32 -2.42 9.18
CA ASN A 16 -7.57 -1.00 9.44
C ASN A 16 -7.59 -0.75 10.96
N ARG A 17 -6.64 0.06 11.44
CA ARG A 17 -6.63 0.55 12.82
C ARG A 17 -7.53 1.78 13.00
N PRO A 18 -8.17 1.99 14.15
CA PRO A 18 -8.87 3.24 14.42
C PRO A 18 -7.89 4.43 14.51
N TRP A 19 -8.40 5.63 14.21
CA TRP A 19 -7.67 6.88 14.39
C TRP A 19 -7.52 7.20 15.87
N THR A 20 -6.35 7.72 16.27
CA THR A 20 -6.10 8.17 17.65
C THR A 20 -6.25 9.69 17.82
N ASP A 21 -6.26 10.44 16.72
CA ASP A 21 -6.43 11.90 16.70
C ASP A 21 -7.36 12.33 15.54
N PRO A 22 -8.25 13.34 15.73
CA PRO A 22 -9.12 13.84 14.66
C PRO A 22 -8.40 14.42 13.43
N GLN A 23 -7.15 14.83 13.58
CA GLN A 23 -6.30 15.37 12.51
C GLN A 23 -5.32 14.34 11.97
N GLU A 24 -5.37 13.08 12.41
CA GLU A 24 -4.54 12.02 11.87
C GLU A 24 -4.99 11.65 10.45
N ILE A 25 -4.02 11.55 9.53
CA ILE A 25 -4.20 10.99 8.19
C ILE A 25 -3.16 9.89 7.95
N ARG A 26 -3.44 9.04 6.95
CA ARG A 26 -2.50 8.03 6.46
C ARG A 26 -1.90 8.51 5.15
N VAL A 27 -0.58 8.53 5.10
CA VAL A 27 0.19 8.84 3.89
C VAL A 27 0.85 7.55 3.40
N LEU A 28 0.70 7.27 2.11
CA LEU A 28 1.37 6.17 1.45
C LEU A 28 2.66 6.69 0.79
N ILE A 29 3.80 6.15 1.18
CA ILE A 29 5.10 6.45 0.58
C ILE A 29 5.41 5.33 -0.40
N ILE A 30 5.23 5.59 -1.70
CA ILE A 30 5.45 4.60 -2.75
C ILE A 30 6.95 4.49 -3.02
N HIS A 31 7.49 3.28 -2.95
CA HIS A 31 8.88 3.00 -3.29
C HIS A 31 9.07 2.94 -4.81
N PRO A 32 10.24 3.32 -5.33
CA PRO A 32 10.55 3.16 -6.75
C PRO A 32 10.42 1.69 -7.18
N GLY A 33 9.81 1.47 -8.34
CA GLY A 33 9.67 0.15 -8.96
C GLY A 33 9.64 0.26 -10.48
N THR A 34 9.72 -0.87 -11.16
CA THR A 34 9.55 -0.97 -12.61
C THR A 34 8.19 -1.58 -12.94
N GLY A 35 7.74 -1.47 -14.21
CA GLY A 35 6.34 -1.76 -14.58
C GLY A 35 5.82 -3.17 -14.27
N SER A 36 6.71 -4.15 -14.05
CA SER A 36 6.34 -5.52 -13.68
C SER A 36 6.56 -5.85 -12.20
N ASP A 37 7.12 -4.93 -11.42
CA ASP A 37 7.41 -5.15 -10.01
C ASP A 37 6.14 -4.99 -9.16
N ASP A 38 6.10 -5.72 -8.04
CA ASP A 38 5.08 -5.51 -7.03
C ASP A 38 5.12 -4.06 -6.52
N ILE A 39 3.95 -3.47 -6.30
CA ILE A 39 3.86 -2.14 -5.69
C ILE A 39 4.26 -2.25 -4.22
N ARG A 40 5.39 -1.65 -3.86
CA ARG A 40 5.88 -1.57 -2.48
C ARG A 40 5.74 -0.15 -1.95
N CYS A 41 5.36 -0.03 -0.69
CA CYS A 41 5.23 1.26 -0.03
C CYS A 41 5.35 1.15 1.48
N ASP A 42 5.47 2.30 2.14
CA ASP A 42 5.28 2.42 3.58
C ASP A 42 4.00 3.20 3.88
N LEU A 43 3.30 2.78 4.94
CA LEU A 43 2.15 3.47 5.49
C LEU A 43 2.58 4.27 6.72
N GLU A 44 2.49 5.60 6.60
CA GLU A 44 2.79 6.51 7.69
C GLU A 44 1.52 7.19 8.22
N TYR A 45 1.53 7.50 9.52
CA TYR A 45 0.45 8.17 10.21
C TYR A 45 0.96 9.53 10.65
N VAL A 46 0.39 10.58 10.08
CA VAL A 46 0.83 11.96 10.28
C VAL A 46 -0.36 12.83 10.65
N LEU A 47 -0.10 13.95 11.32
CA LEU A 47 -1.12 14.96 11.56
C LEU A 47 -1.24 15.88 10.34
N LEU A 48 -2.44 16.39 10.07
CA LEU A 48 -2.68 17.41 9.04
C LEU A 48 -1.83 18.68 9.23
N SER A 49 -1.42 18.97 10.46
CA SER A 49 -0.53 20.08 10.79
C SER A 49 0.93 19.85 10.38
N ASN A 50 1.32 18.62 10.01
CA ASN A 50 2.65 18.35 9.50
C ASN A 50 2.81 18.93 8.10
N GLU A 51 3.91 19.64 7.83
CA GLU A 51 4.23 20.23 6.51
C GLU A 51 4.69 19.16 5.49
N THR A 52 4.04 18.00 5.47
CA THR A 52 4.37 16.91 4.55
C THR A 52 3.85 17.25 3.14
N ARG A 53 4.74 17.28 2.16
CA ARG A 53 4.36 17.45 0.74
C ARG A 53 3.92 16.10 0.17
N PHE A 54 2.74 16.05 -0.42
CA PHE A 54 2.21 14.86 -1.10
C PHE A 54 1.76 15.23 -2.51
N GLU A 55 1.84 14.25 -3.41
CA GLU A 55 1.38 14.39 -4.79
C GLU A 55 -0.04 13.82 -4.93
N ALA A 56 -0.89 14.51 -5.71
CA ALA A 56 -2.24 14.05 -5.96
C ALA A 56 -2.23 12.94 -7.02
N LEU A 57 -2.76 11.77 -6.66
CA LEU A 57 -3.03 10.69 -7.62
C LEU A 57 -4.39 10.94 -8.29
N SER A 58 -4.46 10.67 -9.60
CA SER A 58 -5.72 10.72 -10.35
C SER A 58 -6.58 9.50 -10.03
N TYR A 59 -7.86 9.70 -9.70
CA TYR A 59 -8.77 8.61 -9.35
C TYR A 59 -9.49 8.06 -10.60
N ALA A 60 -9.56 6.74 -10.71
CA ALA A 60 -10.48 6.05 -11.60
C ALA A 60 -11.16 4.92 -10.82
N TRP A 61 -12.49 4.84 -10.90
CA TRP A 61 -13.25 3.79 -10.22
C TRP A 61 -13.11 2.48 -11.01
N GLY A 62 -12.29 1.55 -10.52
CA GLY A 62 -12.06 0.24 -11.15
C GLY A 62 -13.18 -0.79 -10.90
N SER A 63 -13.03 -1.97 -11.51
CA SER A 63 -13.92 -3.11 -11.27
C SER A 63 -13.85 -3.60 -9.81
N SER A 64 -14.82 -4.40 -9.33
CA SER A 64 -14.75 -4.99 -7.98
C SER A 64 -13.67 -6.06 -7.82
N LEU A 65 -13.04 -6.50 -8.91
CA LEU A 65 -11.95 -7.48 -8.89
C LEU A 65 -10.67 -6.81 -8.38
N LYS A 66 -10.03 -7.46 -7.40
CA LYS A 66 -8.78 -7.01 -6.80
C LYS A 66 -7.65 -8.01 -7.07
N PRO A 67 -7.15 -8.10 -8.32
CA PRO A 67 -6.15 -9.10 -8.69
C PRO A 67 -4.75 -8.79 -8.17
N HIS A 68 -4.48 -7.55 -7.74
CA HIS A 68 -3.15 -7.10 -7.32
C HIS A 68 -3.10 -6.80 -5.83
N HIS A 69 -1.88 -6.78 -5.30
CA HIS A 69 -1.60 -6.39 -3.92
C HIS A 69 -0.62 -5.23 -3.89
N VAL A 70 -0.90 -4.26 -3.03
CA VAL A 70 0.09 -3.28 -2.57
C VAL A 70 0.69 -3.84 -1.29
N ILE A 71 2.02 -3.93 -1.24
CA ILE A 71 2.76 -4.49 -0.11
C ILE A 71 3.25 -3.31 0.76
N CYS A 72 2.68 -3.20 1.95
CA CYS A 72 3.04 -2.19 2.94
C CYS A 72 3.84 -2.81 4.10
N ASN A 73 4.53 -1.98 4.87
CA ASN A 73 5.11 -2.33 6.17
C ASN A 73 4.08 -2.88 7.19
N GLU A 74 2.79 -2.57 7.05
CA GLU A 74 1.71 -3.07 7.92
C GLU A 74 0.88 -4.22 7.31
N GLY A 75 1.31 -4.76 6.16
CA GLY A 75 0.64 -5.88 5.48
C GLY A 75 0.25 -5.59 4.04
N ALA A 76 -0.44 -6.55 3.42
CA ALA A 76 -0.87 -6.46 2.04
C ALA A 76 -2.29 -5.89 1.90
N VAL A 77 -2.47 -4.96 0.96
CA VAL A 77 -3.77 -4.38 0.61
C VAL A 77 -4.17 -4.86 -0.79
N PRO A 78 -5.27 -5.61 -0.95
CA PRO A 78 -5.75 -6.00 -2.26
C PRO A 78 -6.36 -4.79 -2.99
N VAL A 79 -5.89 -4.55 -4.22
CA VAL A 79 -6.27 -3.40 -5.06
C VAL A 79 -6.74 -3.85 -6.44
N THR A 80 -7.54 -2.98 -7.07
CA THR A 80 -8.04 -3.18 -8.43
C THR A 80 -6.95 -2.84 -9.44
N GLU A 81 -7.01 -3.44 -10.61
CA GLU A 81 -6.22 -2.96 -11.74
C GLU A 81 -6.62 -1.53 -12.10
N SER A 82 -5.64 -0.71 -12.50
CA SER A 82 -5.92 0.66 -12.95
C SER A 82 -6.68 0.62 -14.28
N LEU A 83 -7.69 1.48 -14.42
CA LEU A 83 -8.40 1.66 -15.70
C LEU A 83 -7.63 2.53 -16.70
N SER A 84 -6.48 3.06 -16.32
CA SER A 84 -5.60 3.78 -17.23
C SER A 84 -4.97 2.80 -18.22
N LEU A 85 -5.71 2.50 -19.30
CA LEU A 85 -5.13 1.90 -20.49
C LEU A 85 -4.08 2.87 -21.05
N HIS A 86 -2.84 2.41 -21.17
CA HIS A 86 -1.96 2.88 -22.25
C HIS A 86 -2.28 2.10 -23.52
#